data_AF-W7QL70-F1
#
_entry.id   AF-W7QL70-F1
#
_cell.length_a   1.000
_cell.length_b   1.000
_cell.length_c   1.000
_cell.angle_alpha   90.00
_cell.angle_beta   90.00
_cell.angle_gamma   90.00
#
_symmetry.space_group_name_H-M   'P 1'
#
loop_
_entity.id
_entity.type
_entity.pdbx_description
1 polymer ?
#
loop_
_entity_poly.entity_id
_entity_poly.type
_entity_poly.pdbx_seq_one_letter_code
_entity_poly.pdbx_strand_id
1 'polypeptide(L)'
;MAPATHWLASRLVKTEWISLPNLIARETLVPELIQEAASAPAIAARLGEMLDDDDYRLALESRFAEMHAGLQRDASRRACDAIEALVEGRALPESVSPASAMAAAEAGASPGERARTDDAL
;
A
#
# COMPACT_ATOMS: atom_id res chain seq x y z
N MET A 1 22.19 -6.79 8.97
CA MET A 1 21.67 -8.04 8.38
C MET A 1 22.59 -8.43 7.23
N ALA A 2 22.95 -9.70 7.09
CA ALA A 2 23.99 -10.10 6.12
C ALA A 2 23.54 -9.83 4.67
N PRO A 3 24.39 -9.23 3.81
CA PRO A 3 24.04 -8.83 2.44
C PRO A 3 23.47 -9.97 1.57
N ALA A 4 23.83 -11.22 1.87
CA ALA A 4 23.31 -12.41 1.21
C ALA A 4 21.80 -12.63 1.43
N THR A 5 21.25 -12.25 2.59
CA THR A 5 19.82 -12.39 2.89
C THR A 5 18.99 -11.40 2.08
N HIS A 6 19.49 -10.17 1.89
CA HIS A 6 18.85 -9.18 1.03
C HIS A 6 18.80 -9.65 -0.41
N TRP A 7 19.94 -10.06 -0.99
CA TRP A 7 19.99 -10.53 -2.38
C TRP A 7 18.99 -11.66 -2.68
N LEU A 8 18.79 -12.59 -1.73
CA LEU A 8 17.80 -13.65 -1.86
C LEU A 8 16.35 -13.14 -1.75
N ALA A 9 16.08 -12.25 -0.78
CA ALA A 9 14.76 -11.64 -0.61
C ALA A 9 14.39 -10.74 -1.80
N SER A 10 15.30 -9.93 -2.33
CA SER A 10 15.08 -9.07 -3.50
C SER A 10 14.76 -9.85 -4.78
N ARG A 11 15.21 -11.11 -4.87
CA ARG A 11 14.88 -11.99 -6.01
C ARG A 11 13.48 -12.62 -5.90
N LEU A 12 12.92 -12.64 -4.69
CA LEU A 12 11.60 -13.20 -4.37
C LEU A 12 10.52 -12.11 -4.24
N VAL A 13 10.91 -10.92 -3.78
CA VAL A 13 10.06 -9.73 -3.66
C VAL A 13 10.02 -9.03 -5.02
N LYS A 14 8.93 -9.23 -5.76
CA LYS A 14 8.67 -8.58 -7.06
C LYS A 14 8.02 -7.20 -6.93
N THR A 15 7.99 -6.62 -5.74
CA THR A 15 7.29 -5.37 -5.47
C THR A 15 8.25 -4.19 -5.47
N GLU A 16 7.85 -3.09 -6.09
CA GLU A 16 8.65 -1.86 -6.21
C GLU A 16 8.84 -1.15 -4.86
N TRP A 17 7.90 -1.36 -3.93
CA TRP A 17 7.95 -0.85 -2.56
C TRP A 17 7.91 -1.99 -1.53
N ILE A 18 8.40 -1.70 -0.32
CA ILE A 18 8.35 -2.62 0.82
C ILE A 18 7.25 -2.20 1.81
N SER A 19 7.04 -0.91 2.01
CA SER A 19 6.08 -0.43 2.99
C SER A 19 4.65 -0.57 2.46
N LEU A 20 3.73 -0.98 3.34
CA LEU A 20 2.32 -1.11 3.00
C LEU A 20 1.71 0.21 2.47
N PRO A 21 2.00 1.39 3.05
CA PRO A 21 1.47 2.64 2.53
C PRO A 21 1.86 2.90 1.07
N ASN A 22 3.14 2.71 0.72
CA ASN A 22 3.59 2.90 -0.65
C ASN A 22 3.03 1.85 -1.61
N LEU A 23 2.89 0.59 -1.16
CA LEU A 23 2.26 -0.47 -1.95
C LEU A 23 0.79 -0.17 -2.27
N ILE A 24 0.04 0.36 -1.31
CA ILE A 24 -1.36 0.72 -1.49
C ILE A 24 -1.48 1.98 -2.35
N ALA A 25 -0.63 2.98 -2.12
CA ALA A 25 -0.63 4.23 -2.87
C ALA A 25 -0.05 4.09 -4.29
N ARG A 26 0.71 3.01 -4.54
CA ARG A 26 1.50 2.78 -5.77
C ARG A 26 2.43 3.95 -6.11
N GLU A 27 2.95 4.59 -5.08
CA GLU A 27 3.89 5.71 -5.16
C GLU A 27 4.79 5.70 -3.94
N THR A 28 5.96 6.35 -4.04
CA THR A 28 6.84 6.58 -2.90
C THR A 28 6.29 7.73 -2.04
N LEU A 29 5.22 7.44 -1.30
CA LEU A 29 4.56 8.40 -0.42
C LEU A 29 5.40 8.68 0.83
N VAL A 30 6.00 7.64 1.42
CA VAL A 30 6.92 7.77 2.56
C VAL A 30 8.32 7.29 2.20
N PRO A 31 9.37 7.90 2.78
CA PRO A 31 10.75 7.48 2.54
C PRO A 31 11.00 6.09 3.14
N GLU A 32 11.48 5.16 2.30
CA GLU A 32 11.91 3.82 2.72
C GLU A 32 13.43 3.76 2.83
N LEU A 33 13.97 3.88 4.06
CA LEU A 33 15.40 3.71 4.33
C LEU A 33 15.68 2.23 4.62
N ILE A 34 16.33 1.54 3.68
CA ILE A 34 16.50 0.08 3.70
C ILE A 34 17.99 -0.31 3.70
N GLN A 35 18.34 -1.31 4.52
CA GLN A 35 19.71 -1.80 4.70
C GLN A 35 20.71 -0.67 5.01
N GLU A 36 21.70 -0.45 4.16
CA GLU A 36 22.75 0.56 4.35
C GLU A 36 22.20 2.00 4.37
N ALA A 37 21.03 2.25 3.74
CA ALA A 37 20.38 3.55 3.81
C ALA A 37 19.72 3.80 5.19
N ALA A 38 19.45 2.75 5.98
CA ALA A 38 18.85 2.84 7.32
C ALA A 38 19.88 3.21 8.40
N SER A 39 20.67 4.24 8.15
CA SER A 39 21.65 4.75 9.12
C SER A 39 20.99 5.74 10.09
N ALA A 40 21.50 5.81 11.32
CA ALA A 40 20.98 6.74 12.32
C ALA A 40 20.95 8.22 11.84
N PRO A 41 22.00 8.74 11.16
CA PRO A 41 21.96 10.10 10.61
C PRO A 41 20.89 10.27 9.52
N ALA A 42 20.73 9.29 8.62
CA ALA A 42 19.72 9.37 7.56
C ALA A 42 18.29 9.36 8.12
N ILE A 43 18.03 8.52 9.13
CA ILE A 43 16.74 8.46 9.81
C ILE A 43 16.47 9.78 10.53
N ALA A 44 17.44 10.31 11.28
CA ALA A 44 17.29 11.57 11.99
C ALA A 44 17.00 12.74 11.04
N ALA A 45 17.71 12.80 9.90
CA ALA A 45 17.46 13.84 8.89
C ALA A 45 16.04 13.77 8.32
N ARG A 46 15.58 12.56 7.92
CA ARG A 46 14.22 12.38 7.39
C ARG A 46 13.14 12.66 8.41
N LEU A 47 13.32 12.22 9.65
CA LEU A 47 12.39 12.55 10.72
C LEU A 47 12.37 14.06 11.00
N GLY A 48 13.53 14.73 10.95
CA GLY A 48 13.62 16.18 11.08
C GLY A 48 12.79 16.90 10.03
N GLU A 49 12.97 16.55 8.75
CA GLU A 49 12.15 17.09 7.63
C GLU A 49 10.65 16.92 7.90
N MET A 50 10.22 15.74 8.39
CA MET A 50 8.81 15.47 8.67
C MET A 50 8.26 16.22 9.90
N LEU A 51 9.10 16.51 10.89
CA LEU A 51 8.70 17.16 12.14
C LEU A 51 8.74 18.68 12.04
N ASP A 52 9.65 19.22 11.23
CA ASP A 52 9.88 20.65 11.09
C ASP A 52 9.03 21.29 9.98
N ASP A 53 8.56 20.51 9.00
CA ASP A 53 7.68 20.97 7.91
C ASP A 53 6.21 20.61 8.16
N ASP A 54 5.47 21.59 8.68
CA ASP A 54 4.04 21.43 8.98
C ASP A 54 3.17 21.20 7.73
N ASP A 55 3.49 21.83 6.60
CA ASP A 55 2.72 21.70 5.36
C ASP A 55 2.89 20.29 4.78
N TYR A 56 4.13 19.79 4.75
CA TYR A 56 4.43 18.42 4.36
C TYR A 56 3.69 17.41 5.26
N ARG A 57 3.76 17.62 6.58
CA ARG A 57 3.11 16.73 7.56
C ARG A 57 1.59 16.70 7.38
N LEU A 58 0.95 17.86 7.22
CA LEU A 58 -0.49 17.95 7.00
C LEU A 58 -0.92 17.27 5.69
N ALA A 59 -0.15 17.45 4.60
CA ALA A 59 -0.42 16.79 3.33
C ALA A 59 -0.33 15.26 3.47
N LEU A 60 0.68 14.75 4.18
CA LEU A 60 0.87 13.33 4.42
C LEU A 60 -0.25 12.74 5.31
N GLU A 61 -0.64 13.44 6.38
CA GLU A 61 -1.76 13.06 7.25
C GLU A 61 -3.08 12.97 6.46
N SER A 62 -3.36 13.97 5.61
CA SER A 62 -4.55 13.98 4.73
C SER A 62 -4.54 12.78 3.79
N ARG A 63 -3.40 12.52 3.15
CA ARG A 63 -3.24 11.38 2.23
C ARG A 63 -3.47 10.04 2.94
N PHE A 64 -2.96 9.88 4.17
CA PHE A 64 -3.23 8.68 4.97
C PHE A 64 -4.70 8.54 5.38
N ALA A 65 -5.37 9.65 5.72
CA ALA A 65 -6.78 9.63 6.07
C ALA A 65 -7.65 9.16 4.89
N GLU A 66 -7.38 9.67 3.68
CA GLU A 66 -8.06 9.25 2.44
C GLU A 66 -7.88 7.76 2.18
N MET A 67 -6.63 7.26 2.25
CA MET A 67 -6.34 5.84 2.04
C MET A 67 -7.02 4.97 3.10
N HIS A 68 -6.96 5.38 4.37
CA HIS A 68 -7.60 4.65 5.46
C HIS A 68 -9.12 4.53 5.25
N ALA A 69 -9.78 5.63 4.88
CA ALA A 69 -11.21 5.63 4.59
C ALA A 69 -11.56 4.67 3.44
N GLY A 70 -10.74 4.60 2.38
CA GLY A 70 -10.92 3.67 1.27
C GLY A 70 -10.75 2.19 1.67
N LEU A 71 -9.87 1.89 2.62
CA LEU A 71 -9.61 0.53 3.10
C LEU A 71 -10.63 0.04 4.13
N GLN A 72 -11.31 0.95 4.82
CA GLN A 72 -12.29 0.64 5.87
C GLN A 72 -13.61 0.10 5.28
N ARG A 73 -13.61 -1.17 4.87
CA ARG A 73 -14.72 -1.82 4.16
C ARG A 73 -15.38 -2.95 4.96
N ASP A 74 -15.60 -2.79 6.27
CA ASP A 74 -16.22 -3.81 7.15
C ASP A 74 -15.63 -5.22 6.99
N ALA A 75 -14.30 -5.36 7.06
CA ALA A 75 -13.61 -6.62 6.76
C ALA A 75 -14.17 -7.82 7.55
N SER A 76 -14.52 -7.63 8.83
CA SER A 76 -15.12 -8.69 9.67
C SER A 76 -16.49 -9.12 9.17
N ARG A 77 -17.38 -8.18 8.83
CA ARG A 77 -18.72 -8.50 8.30
C ARG A 77 -18.60 -9.26 6.98
N ARG A 78 -17.74 -8.79 6.09
CA ARG A 78 -17.45 -9.45 4.81
C ARG A 78 -16.89 -10.86 5.02
N ALA A 79 -16.03 -11.06 6.01
CA ALA A 79 -15.53 -12.39 6.36
C ALA A 79 -16.66 -13.32 6.85
N CYS A 80 -17.56 -12.83 7.71
CA CYS A 80 -18.75 -13.58 8.11
C CYS A 80 -19.62 -13.96 6.91
N ASP A 81 -19.95 -13.01 6.04
CA ASP A 81 -20.76 -13.24 4.82
C ASP A 81 -20.14 -14.36 3.94
N ALA A 82 -18.81 -14.37 3.79
CA ALA A 82 -18.10 -15.40 3.03
C ALA A 82 -18.16 -16.78 3.70
N ILE A 83 -18.00 -16.83 5.03
CA ILE A 83 -18.04 -18.08 5.79
C ILE A 83 -19.45 -18.68 5.75
N GLU A 84 -20.49 -17.87 5.93
CA GLU A 84 -21.89 -18.31 5.84
C GLU A 84 -22.20 -18.88 4.46
N ALA A 85 -21.83 -18.17 3.39
CA ALA A 85 -22.03 -18.66 2.03
C ALA A 85 -21.34 -20.01 1.77
N LEU A 86 -20.11 -20.19 2.29
CA LEU A 86 -19.36 -21.43 2.16
C LEU A 86 -20.03 -22.59 2.91
N VAL A 87 -20.47 -22.37 4.15
CA VAL A 87 -21.14 -23.39 4.97
C VAL A 87 -22.49 -23.81 4.36
N GLU A 88 -23.21 -22.86 3.77
CA GLU A 88 -24.52 -23.10 3.15
C GLU A 88 -24.44 -23.61 1.70
N GLY A 89 -23.23 -23.77 1.15
CA GLY A 89 -23.02 -24.25 -0.22
C GLY A 89 -23.52 -23.27 -1.30
N ARG A 90 -23.60 -21.98 -0.97
CA ARG A 90 -23.99 -20.91 -1.90
C ARG A 90 -22.76 -20.31 -2.59
N ALA A 91 -23.00 -19.61 -3.69
CA ALA A 91 -21.97 -18.76 -4.31
C ALA A 91 -21.55 -17.64 -3.34
N LEU A 92 -20.28 -17.24 -3.42
CA LEU A 92 -19.75 -16.13 -2.62
C LEU A 92 -20.50 -14.83 -2.94
N PRO A 93 -20.85 -14.02 -1.93
CA PRO A 93 -21.56 -12.77 -2.16
C PRO A 93 -20.68 -11.75 -2.89
N GLU A 94 -21.29 -10.86 -3.66
CA GLU A 94 -20.58 -9.80 -4.40
C GLU A 94 -19.71 -8.92 -3.48
N SER A 95 -20.09 -8.80 -2.21
CA SER A 95 -19.33 -8.06 -1.20
C SER A 95 -17.89 -8.59 -1.02
N VAL A 96 -17.63 -9.85 -1.36
CA VAL A 96 -16.31 -10.50 -1.23
C VAL A 96 -15.71 -10.94 -2.57
N SER A 97 -16.34 -10.55 -3.69
CA SER A 97 -15.83 -10.92 -5.01
C SER A 97 -14.47 -10.25 -5.29
N PRO A 98 -13.54 -10.92 -6.00
CA PRO A 98 -12.26 -10.33 -6.37
C PRO A 98 -12.43 -9.05 -7.22
N ALA A 99 -13.46 -9.01 -8.05
CA ALA A 99 -13.81 -7.85 -8.87
C ALA A 99 -14.19 -6.63 -8.03
N SER A 100 -14.96 -6.81 -6.94
CA SER A 100 -15.31 -5.72 -6.03
C SER A 100 -14.17 -5.30 -5.10
N ALA A 101 -13.14 -6.14 -4.94
CA ALA A 101 -11.86 -5.76 -4.33
C ALA A 101 -11.00 -4.91 -5.27
N MET A 102 -10.88 -5.30 -6.55
CA MET A 102 -10.11 -4.57 -7.56
C MET A 102 -10.72 -3.21 -7.90
N ALA A 103 -12.04 -3.11 -8.07
CA ALA A 103 -12.72 -1.84 -8.34
C ALA A 103 -12.53 -0.80 -7.23
N ALA A 104 -12.42 -1.23 -5.97
CA ALA A 104 -12.11 -0.31 -4.86
C ALA A 104 -10.63 0.09 -4.81
N ALA A 105 -9.72 -0.79 -5.23
CA ALA A 105 -8.30 -0.45 -5.36
C ALA A 105 -8.07 0.57 -6.49
N GLU A 106 -8.83 0.48 -7.58
CA GLU A 106 -8.78 1.44 -8.70
C GLU A 106 -9.43 2.78 -8.37
N ALA A 107 -10.49 2.80 -7.55
CA ALA A 107 -11.12 4.04 -7.10
C ALA A 107 -10.23 4.90 -6.18
N GLY A 108 -9.18 4.32 -5.58
CA GLY A 108 -8.15 5.03 -4.83
C GLY A 108 -6.95 5.51 -5.67
N ALA A 109 -6.87 5.14 -6.95
CA ALA A 109 -5.79 5.55 -7.84
C ALA A 109 -6.10 6.90 -8.51
N SER A 110 -5.18 7.86 -8.37
CA SER A 110 -5.35 9.21 -8.92
C SER A 110 -5.35 9.22 -10.47
N PRO A 111 -6.01 10.19 -11.15
CA PRO A 111 -6.33 10.12 -12.59
C PRO A 111 -5.15 10.19 -13.59
N GLY A 112 -3.90 10.19 -13.12
CA GLY A 112 -2.71 10.48 -13.94
C GLY A 112 -2.10 9.30 -14.70
N GLU A 113 -2.57 8.08 -14.51
CA GLU A 113 -1.87 6.86 -14.95
C GLU A 113 -2.40 6.19 -16.23
N ARG A 114 -3.48 6.68 -16.84
CA ARG A 114 -4.03 6.06 -18.08
C ARG A 114 -3.15 6.19 -19.34
N ALA A 115 -2.02 6.89 -19.29
CA ALA A 115 -1.27 7.28 -20.48
C ALA A 115 0.15 6.69 -20.59
N ARG A 116 0.64 5.89 -19.63
CA ARG A 116 2.06 5.50 -19.59
C ARG A 116 2.35 4.01 -19.75
N THR A 117 1.33 3.16 -19.84
CA THR A 117 1.51 1.70 -19.92
C THR A 117 1.78 1.16 -21.34
N ASP A 118 1.73 2.00 -22.37
CA ASP A 118 1.81 1.53 -23.76
C ASP A 118 3.20 1.64 -24.41
N ASP A 119 4.21 2.20 -23.74
CA ASP A 119 5.46 2.62 -24.41
C ASP A 119 6.78 2.11 -23.77
N ALA A 120 6.78 0.88 -23.27
CA ALA A 120 8.02 0.22 -22.81
C ALA A 120 8.06 -1.27 -23.18
N LEU A 121 8.31 -1.54 -24.47
CA LEU A 121 8.99 -2.74 -24.96
C LEU A 121 10.41 -2.37 -25.41
#